data_AF-A0AAV5FZJ3-F1
#
_entry.id   AF-A0AAV5FZJ3-F1
#
_cell.length_a   1.000
_cell.length_b   1.000
_cell.length_c   1.000
_cell.angle_alpha   90.00
_cell.angle_beta   90.00
_cell.angle_gamma   90.00
#
_symmetry.space_group_name_H-M   'P 1'
#
loop_
_entity.id
_entity.type
_entity.pdbx_description
1 polymer ?
#
loop_
_entity_poly.entity_id
_entity_poly.type
_entity_poly.pdbx_seq_one_letter_code
_entity_poly.pdbx_strand_id
1 'polypeptide(L)'
;MEKYDGQINPREWLQLYSMAIRSAGGDSYVMANYLLVCLDPAVRIWLTSLPEESITSWGDLNKKVIESFQATCNRPSNHFDLTRIKQKTDEPLCDYIKQFCAKKTEIPNVPDQQIIAAFQGGICSDDLVRESASRSLTSSYLVSRH
;
A
#
# COMPACT_ATOMS: atom_id res chain seq x y z
N MET A 1 -2.80 11.21 -18.57
CA MET A 1 -2.45 9.95 -17.87
C MET A 1 -1.04 10.10 -17.33
N GLU A 2 -0.79 9.74 -16.08
CA GLU A 2 0.55 9.81 -15.49
C GLU A 2 1.48 8.72 -16.06
N LYS A 3 2.79 8.97 -16.01
CA LYS A 3 3.78 7.98 -16.47
C LYS A 3 3.87 6.82 -15.49
N TYR A 4 4.00 5.61 -16.02
CA TYR A 4 4.25 4.41 -15.24
C TYR A 4 5.73 4.30 -14.87
N ASP A 5 6.01 4.36 -13.57
CA ASP A 5 7.34 4.29 -12.96
C ASP A 5 7.73 2.89 -12.44
N GLY A 6 6.83 1.92 -12.57
CA GLY A 6 7.03 0.56 -12.06
C GLY A 6 6.70 0.37 -10.58
N GLN A 7 6.26 1.40 -9.85
CA GLN A 7 5.99 1.34 -8.42
C GLN A 7 4.52 1.02 -8.11
N ILE A 8 3.60 1.50 -8.96
CA ILE A 8 2.16 1.26 -8.84
C ILE A 8 1.76 -0.10 -9.45
N ASN A 9 0.61 -0.63 -9.02
CA ASN A 9 0.12 -1.95 -9.44
C ASN A 9 0.04 -2.06 -10.97
N PRO A 10 0.90 -2.88 -11.62
CA PRO A 10 0.96 -2.96 -13.07
C PRO A 10 -0.38 -3.40 -13.66
N ARG A 11 -1.12 -4.28 -12.98
CA ARG A 11 -2.41 -4.79 -13.46
C ARG A 11 -3.46 -3.69 -13.50
N GLU A 12 -3.57 -2.92 -12.42
CA GLU A 12 -4.56 -1.85 -12.30
C GLU A 12 -4.24 -0.70 -13.25
N TRP A 13 -2.97 -0.30 -13.33
CA TRP A 13 -2.54 0.75 -14.24
C TRP A 13 -2.76 0.38 -15.71
N LEU A 14 -2.40 -0.85 -16.12
CA LEU A 14 -2.63 -1.34 -17.49
C LEU A 14 -4.12 -1.47 -17.83
N GLN A 15 -4.98 -1.77 -16.86
CA GLN A 15 -6.43 -1.78 -17.05
C GLN A 15 -6.96 -0.38 -17.35
N LEU A 16 -6.62 0.61 -16.52
CA LEU A 16 -7.02 2.00 -16.72
C LEU A 16 -6.47 2.55 -18.05
N TYR A 17 -5.23 2.20 -18.36
CA TYR A 17 -4.57 2.54 -19.63
C TYR A 17 -5.36 2.00 -20.83
N SER A 18 -5.62 0.69 -20.82
CA SER A 18 -6.34 0.02 -21.90
C SER A 18 -7.73 0.61 -22.08
N MET A 19 -8.44 0.88 -20.98
CA MET A 19 -9.77 1.50 -21.02
C MET A 19 -9.74 2.89 -21.65
N ALA A 20 -8.77 3.74 -21.27
CA ALA A 20 -8.62 5.08 -21.81
C ALA A 20 -8.30 5.11 -23.31
N ILE A 21 -7.45 4.18 -23.78
CA ILE A 21 -7.14 4.09 -25.22
C ILE A 21 -8.34 3.55 -26.00
N ARG A 22 -9.06 2.56 -25.48
CA ARG A 22 -10.27 2.02 -26.13
C ARG A 22 -11.38 3.06 -26.22
N SER A 23 -11.58 3.87 -25.18
CA SER A 23 -12.60 4.93 -25.21
C SER A 23 -12.27 6.03 -26.23
N ALA A 24 -10.99 6.24 -26.52
CA ALA A 24 -10.52 7.10 -27.61
C ALA A 24 -10.57 6.44 -28.99
N GLY A 25 -11.09 5.20 -29.11
CA GLY A 25 -11.18 4.46 -30.37
C GLY A 25 -9.90 3.74 -30.78
N GLY A 26 -8.89 3.65 -29.90
CA GLY A 26 -7.63 2.96 -30.17
C GLY A 26 -7.75 1.43 -30.08
N ASP A 27 -7.03 0.75 -30.96
CA ASP A 27 -6.90 -0.70 -30.98
C ASP A 27 -5.62 -1.17 -30.24
N SER A 28 -5.33 -2.47 -30.31
CA SER A 28 -4.16 -3.08 -29.68
C SER A 28 -2.82 -2.52 -30.21
N TYR A 29 -2.77 -2.06 -31.47
CA TYR A 29 -1.58 -1.45 -32.05
C TYR A 29 -1.36 -0.05 -31.47
N VAL A 30 -2.42 0.74 -31.37
CA VAL A 30 -2.39 2.05 -30.70
C VAL A 30 -1.97 1.88 -29.24
N MET A 31 -2.50 0.87 -28.54
CA MET A 31 -2.10 0.57 -27.16
C MET A 31 -0.61 0.25 -27.04
N ALA A 32 -0.05 -0.59 -27.91
CA ALA A 32 1.37 -0.94 -27.84
C ALA A 32 2.28 0.28 -28.10
N ASN A 33 1.95 1.08 -29.13
CA ASN A 33 2.76 2.24 -29.51
C ASN A 33 2.68 3.36 -28.47
N TYR A 34 1.48 3.66 -27.97
CA TYR A 34 1.29 4.75 -27.02
C TYR A 34 1.81 4.39 -25.62
N LEU A 35 1.95 3.10 -25.30
CA LEU A 35 2.48 2.64 -24.03
C LEU A 35 3.88 3.22 -23.80
N LEU A 36 4.74 3.20 -24.82
CA LEU A 36 6.10 3.75 -24.77
C LEU A 36 6.14 5.21 -24.30
N VAL A 37 5.15 6.02 -24.70
CA VAL A 37 5.03 7.42 -24.30
C VAL A 37 4.65 7.55 -22.82
N CYS A 38 3.82 6.62 -22.33
CA CYS A 38 3.34 6.55 -20.96
C CYS A 38 4.30 5.86 -19.99
N LEU A 39 5.47 5.39 -20.42
CA LEU A 39 6.47 4.79 -19.53
C LEU A 39 7.47 5.83 -19.01
N ASP A 40 7.96 5.65 -17.78
CA ASP A 40 9.14 6.35 -17.26
C ASP A 40 10.42 5.90 -18.00
N PRO A 41 11.48 6.74 -18.13
CA PRO A 41 12.73 6.33 -18.76
C PRO A 41 13.29 4.99 -18.27
N ALA A 42 13.23 4.67 -16.98
CA ALA A 42 13.75 3.42 -16.45
C ALA A 42 12.98 2.20 -16.98
N VAL A 43 11.65 2.30 -17.03
CA VAL A 43 10.77 1.22 -17.52
C VAL A 43 10.89 1.06 -19.04
N ARG A 44 11.10 2.17 -19.77
CA ARG A 44 11.39 2.10 -21.21
C ARG A 44 12.67 1.33 -21.51
N ILE A 45 13.74 1.58 -20.75
CA ILE A 45 15.02 0.87 -20.93
C ILE A 45 14.82 -0.64 -20.74
N TRP A 46 14.09 -1.04 -19.70
CA TRP A 46 13.73 -2.45 -19.50
C TRP A 46 12.98 -3.02 -20.70
N LEU A 47 11.96 -2.31 -21.21
CA LEU A 47 11.16 -2.79 -22.33
C LEU A 47 12.01 -2.98 -23.59
N THR A 48 12.94 -2.07 -23.86
CA THR A 48 13.88 -2.17 -25.00
C THR A 48 14.96 -3.24 -24.81
N SER A 49 15.16 -3.72 -23.59
CA SER A 49 16.13 -4.79 -23.27
C SER A 49 15.56 -6.20 -23.42
N LEU A 50 14.27 -6.33 -23.72
CA LEU A 50 13.64 -7.63 -23.90
C LEU A 50 14.14 -8.30 -25.19
N PRO A 51 14.23 -9.64 -25.22
CA PRO A 51 14.64 -10.36 -26.42
C PRO A 51 13.73 -10.04 -27.62
N GLU A 52 14.30 -10.03 -28.82
CA GLU A 52 13.53 -9.90 -30.06
C GLU A 52 12.46 -11.01 -30.16
N GLU A 53 11.36 -10.70 -30.84
CA GLU A 53 10.20 -11.61 -31.06
C GLU A 53 9.47 -12.09 -29.79
N SER A 54 9.91 -11.62 -28.62
CA SER A 54 9.35 -12.07 -27.35
C SER A 54 8.03 -11.41 -26.97
N ILE A 55 7.58 -10.42 -27.76
CA ILE A 55 6.29 -9.74 -27.65
C ILE A 55 5.64 -9.80 -29.03
N THR A 56 4.61 -10.64 -29.18
CA THR A 56 3.89 -10.79 -30.46
C THR A 56 2.50 -10.16 -30.44
N SER A 57 2.03 -9.82 -29.24
CA SER A 57 0.70 -9.26 -29.02
C SER A 57 0.66 -8.29 -27.83
N TRP A 58 -0.39 -7.47 -27.78
CA TRP A 58 -0.71 -6.66 -26.59
C TRP A 58 -0.83 -7.52 -25.32
N GLY A 59 -1.34 -8.76 -25.45
CA GLY A 59 -1.44 -9.71 -24.35
C GLY A 59 -0.08 -10.11 -23.79
N ASP A 60 0.88 -10.41 -24.66
CA ASP A 60 2.25 -10.76 -24.27
C ASP A 60 2.96 -9.60 -23.58
N LEU A 61 2.79 -8.39 -24.13
CA LEU A 61 3.34 -7.16 -23.56
C LEU A 61 2.81 -6.93 -22.14
N ASN A 62 1.48 -6.99 -21.94
CA ASN A 62 0.87 -6.87 -20.63
C ASN A 62 1.39 -7.91 -19.65
N LYS A 63 1.47 -9.18 -20.10
CA LYS A 63 1.96 -10.27 -19.27
C LYS A 63 3.38 -10.00 -18.77
N LYS A 64 4.28 -9.57 -19.67
CA LYS A 64 5.66 -9.25 -19.30
C LYS A 64 5.80 -8.07 -18.35
N VAL A 65 5.02 -7.00 -18.57
CA VAL A 65 5.01 -5.85 -17.66
C VAL A 65 4.54 -6.29 -16.28
N ILE A 66 3.48 -7.10 -16.20
CA ILE A 66 2.98 -7.63 -14.93
C ILE A 66 4.06 -8.52 -14.30
N GLU A 67 4.60 -9.51 -14.99
CA GLU A 67 5.62 -10.43 -14.44
C GLU A 67 6.87 -9.70 -13.94
N SER A 68 7.29 -8.63 -14.61
CA SER A 68 8.52 -7.92 -14.29
C SER A 68 8.36 -6.90 -13.16
N PHE A 69 7.19 -6.26 -13.05
CA PHE A 69 6.98 -5.19 -12.07
C PHE A 69 6.03 -5.57 -10.94
N GLN A 70 5.33 -6.70 -11.02
CA GLN A 70 4.42 -7.13 -9.95
C GLN A 70 5.15 -7.47 -8.65
N ALA A 71 6.37 -8.01 -8.73
CA ALA A 71 7.20 -8.31 -7.56
C ALA A 71 7.86 -7.05 -6.96
N THR A 72 8.18 -6.08 -7.81
CA THR A 72 8.79 -4.78 -7.44
C THR A 72 7.74 -3.77 -6.98
N CYS A 73 6.46 -4.13 -7.13
CA CYS A 73 5.35 -3.27 -6.80
C CYS A 73 5.29 -3.07 -5.29
N ASN A 74 5.31 -1.80 -4.86
CA ASN A 74 4.87 -1.47 -3.52
C ASN A 74 3.38 -1.81 -3.46
N ARG A 75 3.06 -2.99 -2.91
CA ARG A 75 1.68 -3.39 -2.67
C ARG A 75 0.99 -2.19 -2.01
N PRO A 76 -0.14 -1.69 -2.54
CA PRO A 76 -0.89 -0.65 -1.86
C PRO A 76 -1.08 -1.17 -0.44
N SER A 77 -0.52 -0.44 0.53
CA SER A 77 -0.53 -0.87 1.91
C SER A 77 -1.98 -1.20 2.23
N ASN A 78 -2.24 -2.40 2.72
CA ASN A 78 -3.60 -2.86 2.98
C ASN A 78 -3.84 -2.89 4.49
N HIS A 79 -5.07 -3.10 4.92
CA HIS A 79 -5.40 -3.13 6.34
C HIS A 79 -4.57 -4.16 7.15
N PHE A 80 -4.05 -5.22 6.52
CA PHE A 80 -3.14 -6.15 7.20
C PHE A 80 -1.80 -5.50 7.55
N ASP A 81 -1.34 -4.50 6.80
CA ASP A 81 -0.11 -3.76 7.13
C ASP A 81 -0.24 -2.96 8.43
N LEU A 82 -1.44 -2.53 8.82
CA LEU A 82 -1.69 -1.95 10.14
C LEU A 82 -1.45 -2.96 11.26
N THR A 83 -1.80 -4.24 11.05
CA THR A 83 -1.63 -5.29 12.07
C THR A 83 -0.16 -5.62 12.35
N ARG A 84 0.74 -5.23 11.45
CA ARG A 84 2.19 -5.43 11.55
C ARG A 84 2.87 -4.35 12.40
N ILE A 85 2.19 -3.24 12.66
CA ILE A 85 2.70 -2.20 13.56
C ILE A 85 2.47 -2.68 15.00
N LYS A 86 3.56 -3.04 15.66
CA LYS A 86 3.59 -3.42 17.07
C LYS A 86 4.37 -2.39 17.84
N GLN A 87 3.83 -1.99 18.99
CA GLN A 87 4.55 -1.23 19.97
C GLN A 87 5.73 -2.07 20.48
N LYS A 88 6.94 -1.50 20.44
CA LYS A 88 8.12 -2.16 21.01
C LYS A 88 8.11 -2.06 22.54
N THR A 89 8.77 -2.99 23.22
CA THR A 89 8.79 -3.07 24.69
C THR A 89 9.28 -1.78 25.37
N ASP A 90 10.19 -1.05 24.72
CA ASP A 90 10.75 0.21 25.25
C ASP A 90 10.21 1.47 24.54
N GLU A 91 9.19 1.31 23.68
CA GLU A 91 8.62 2.41 22.93
C GLU A 91 7.46 3.07 23.69
N PRO A 92 7.51 4.39 23.93
CA PRO A 92 6.38 5.10 24.52
C PRO A 92 5.12 4.96 23.64
N LEU A 93 3.96 4.76 24.26
CA LEU A 93 2.67 4.66 23.56
C LEU A 93 2.41 5.81 22.58
N CYS A 94 2.87 7.03 22.92
CA CYS A 94 2.73 8.20 22.04
C CYS A 94 3.46 8.03 20.69
N ASP A 95 4.64 7.41 20.69
CA ASP A 95 5.42 7.21 19.46
C ASP A 95 4.85 6.06 18.62
N TYR A 96 4.30 5.03 19.27
CA TYR A 96 3.51 3.99 18.61
C TYR A 96 2.27 4.60 17.91
N ILE A 97 1.49 5.44 18.61
CA ILE A 97 0.30 6.11 18.05
C ILE A 97 0.69 6.93 16.82
N LYS A 98 1.79 7.70 16.89
CA LYS A 98 2.28 8.49 15.75
C LYS A 98 2.58 7.61 14.54
N GLN A 99 3.31 6.51 14.72
CA GLN A 99 3.64 5.58 13.64
C GLN A 99 2.39 4.93 13.05
N PHE A 100 1.47 4.50 13.91
CA PHE A 100 0.21 3.89 13.49
C PHE A 100 -0.65 4.88 12.67
N CYS A 101 -0.78 6.13 13.12
CA CYS A 101 -1.51 7.17 12.40
C CYS A 101 -0.84 7.54 11.07
N ALA A 102 0.49 7.60 11.01
CA ALA A 102 1.22 7.86 9.77
C ALA A 102 0.91 6.77 8.74
N LYS A 103 1.03 5.49 9.13
CA LYS A 103 0.74 4.36 8.23
C LYS A 103 -0.73 4.28 7.83
N LYS A 104 -1.66 4.57 8.75
CA LYS A 104 -3.10 4.63 8.44
C LYS A 104 -3.42 5.70 7.38
N THR A 105 -2.65 6.78 7.33
CA THR A 105 -2.84 7.84 6.32
C THR A 105 -2.46 7.36 4.91
N GLU A 106 -1.56 6.39 4.81
CA GLU A 106 -1.17 5.75 3.54
C GLU A 106 -2.21 4.74 3.02
N ILE A 107 -3.21 4.36 3.85
CA ILE A 107 -4.16 3.29 3.56
C ILE A 107 -5.60 3.86 3.58
N PRO A 108 -6.12 4.36 2.45
CA PRO A 108 -7.49 4.84 2.36
C PRO A 108 -8.51 3.69 2.46
N ASN A 109 -9.74 4.01 2.88
CA ASN A 109 -10.90 3.11 2.87
C ASN A 109 -10.81 1.83 3.74
N VAL A 110 -10.12 1.88 4.88
CA VAL A 110 -10.16 0.79 5.87
C VAL A 110 -11.38 0.95 6.80
N PRO A 111 -12.21 -0.09 7.01
CA PRO A 111 -13.30 -0.04 7.98
C PRO A 111 -12.79 0.17 9.41
N ASP A 112 -13.47 1.01 10.19
CA ASP A 112 -13.08 1.36 11.57
C ASP A 112 -12.84 0.12 12.45
N GLN A 113 -13.67 -0.92 12.30
CA GLN A 113 -13.50 -2.18 13.03
C GLN A 113 -12.13 -2.84 12.80
N GLN A 114 -11.59 -2.76 11.57
CA GLN A 114 -10.27 -3.31 11.25
C GLN A 114 -9.15 -2.42 11.78
N ILE A 115 -9.34 -1.09 11.78
CA ILE A 115 -8.40 -0.13 12.36
C ILE A 115 -8.29 -0.37 13.88
N ILE A 116 -9.43 -0.48 14.56
CA ILE A 116 -9.50 -0.72 16.00
C ILE A 116 -8.85 -2.06 16.36
N ALA A 117 -9.18 -3.13 15.63
CA ALA A 117 -8.59 -4.45 15.86
C ALA A 117 -7.06 -4.46 15.65
N ALA A 118 -6.58 -3.80 14.59
CA ALA A 118 -5.16 -3.69 14.32
C ALA A 118 -4.41 -2.88 15.38
N PHE A 119 -5.00 -1.77 15.84
CA PHE A 119 -4.46 -0.93 16.91
C PHE A 119 -4.37 -1.70 18.23
N GLN A 120 -5.47 -2.32 18.67
CA GLN A 120 -5.52 -3.10 19.91
C GLN A 120 -4.54 -4.28 19.89
N GLY A 121 -4.46 -5.00 18.76
CA GLY A 121 -3.51 -6.10 18.61
C GLY A 121 -2.05 -5.66 18.54
N GLY A 122 -1.77 -4.36 18.42
CA GLY A 122 -0.42 -3.80 18.34
C GLY A 122 0.14 -3.27 19.65
N ILE A 123 -0.68 -3.07 20.68
CA ILE A 123 -0.26 -2.52 21.98
C ILE A 123 0.51 -3.58 22.79
N CYS A 124 1.60 -3.17 23.45
CA CYS A 124 2.34 -4.05 24.35
C CYS A 124 1.56 -4.24 25.67
N SER A 125 1.51 -5.48 26.18
CA SER A 125 0.70 -5.83 27.37
C SER A 125 1.09 -5.03 28.62
N ASP A 126 2.35 -4.60 28.73
CA ASP A 126 2.84 -3.84 29.90
C ASP A 126 2.23 -2.44 29.99
N ASP A 127 1.89 -1.81 28.85
CA ASP A 127 1.24 -0.50 28.84
C ASP A 127 -0.25 -0.57 29.18
N LEU A 128 -0.92 -1.68 28.84
CA LEU A 128 -2.28 -1.96 29.31
C LEU A 128 -2.32 -2.10 30.84
N VAL A 129 -1.28 -2.72 31.43
CA VAL A 129 -1.13 -2.85 32.88
C VAL A 129 -0.82 -1.51 33.54
N ARG A 130 0.04 -0.67 32.94
CA ARG A 130 0.32 0.69 33.44
C ARG A 130 -0.90 1.61 33.39
N GLU A 131 -1.70 1.56 32.32
CA GLU A 131 -2.89 2.41 32.20
C GLU A 131 -4.01 1.95 33.16
N SER A 132 -4.23 0.64 33.28
CA SER A 132 -5.18 0.08 34.25
C SER A 132 -4.78 0.33 35.71
N ALA A 133 -3.48 0.28 36.02
CA ALA A 133 -2.95 0.69 37.32
C ALA A 133 -3.14 2.19 37.58
N SER A 134 -2.91 3.04 36.58
CA SER A 134 -3.09 4.50 36.67
C SER A 134 -4.56 4.90 36.88
N ARG A 135 -5.50 4.22 36.24
CA ARG A 135 -6.95 4.40 36.44
C ARG A 135 -7.42 3.87 37.81
N SER A 136 -6.82 2.79 38.30
CA SER A 136 -7.13 2.24 39.63
C SER A 136 -6.62 3.13 40.76
N LEU A 137 -5.46 3.76 40.59
CA LEU A 137 -4.92 4.73 41.55
C LEU A 137 -5.75 6.02 41.56
N THR A 138 -6.15 6.55 40.41
CA THR A 138 -7.03 7.74 40.37
C THR A 138 -8.43 7.48 40.95
N SER A 139 -8.95 6.25 40.80
CA SER A 139 -10.21 5.84 41.44
C SER A 139 -10.10 5.61 42.96
N SER A 140 -8.95 5.14 43.47
CA SER A 140 -8.75 4.95 44.91
C SER A 140 -8.53 6.27 45.67
N TYR A 141 -7.96 7.29 45.01
CA TYR A 141 -7.82 8.63 45.57
C TYR A 141 -9.16 9.38 45.72
N LEU A 142 -10.18 9.04 44.94
CA LEU A 142 -11.51 9.65 45.03
C LEU A 142 -12.42 8.98 46.08
N VAL A 143 -12.11 7.75 46.51
CA VAL A 143 -12.92 7.00 47.51
C VAL A 143 -12.38 7.18 48.94
N SER A 144 -11.12 7.58 49.13
CA SER A 144 -10.51 7.79 50.47
C SER A 144 -10.63 9.22 51.02
N ARG A 145 -11.44 10.09 50.40
CA ARG A 145 -11.85 11.39 50.97
C ARG A 145 -13.34 11.35 51.31
N HIS A 146 -13.69 10.64 52.38
CA HIS A 146 -14.91 10.91 53.15
C HIS A 146 -14.76 10.45 54.60
#